data_AF-A0A1Y0IHB8-F1
#
_entry.id   AF-A0A1Y0IHB8-F1
#
_cell.length_a   1.000
_cell.length_b   1.000
_cell.length_c   1.000
_cell.angle_alpha   90.00
_cell.angle_beta   90.00
_cell.angle_gamma   90.00
#
_symmetry.space_group_name_H-M   'P 1'
#
loop_
_entity.id
_entity.type
_entity.pdbx_description
1 polymer ?
#
loop_
_entity_poly.entity_id
_entity_poly.type
_entity_poly.pdbx_seq_one_letter_code
_entity_poly.pdbx_strand_id
1 'polypeptide(L)'
;MRKRSFCKWLLVAVCSFSLAFSGASGTPVRAQDAGAVTLRNVFPKVDEMQTNSFRFQAAAGLVTISAPDVAVGQYLSVRVENATTHDIVHDELLGKDEPGVEDPVSPSTTFKLASPGAYNLLVSNIYLGETGSATVNVSISGTGLTVPDTQVPELTMRSFPIGEVITKPFDLAPNVSSNVPSAKLHIYLDGELHSETALSAGTHSAIFNPAAFEDGFHELTVTASRPNSANETVLFGSFFSAVRQSFQDVRQTHWAYGNIEILHELGMITGFQGKYEPDKASSRAEYATLLANYFFTPEDIAAAPVKGPFADINTKEGHWAAKMINLLAENDLISGSVNEQGQTVFRPNDTISRAEAATMVGNILGFSQEDITGQNTSFSDFAKVPSWAKPSVLVMNQYGYLKGVNNNGLYYFNPFDKLSKAEGATILAKVLGY
;
A
#
# COMPACT_ATOMS: atom_id res chain seq x y z
N MET A 1 -27.48 2.13 17.71
CA MET A 1 -26.06 1.75 17.58
C MET A 1 -25.33 2.86 16.83
N ARG A 2 -24.11 3.26 17.21
CA ARG A 2 -23.32 4.26 16.46
C ARG A 2 -22.46 3.55 15.42
N LYS A 3 -22.82 3.64 14.13
CA LYS A 3 -21.84 3.42 13.06
C LYS A 3 -20.77 4.50 13.19
N ARG A 4 -19.53 4.14 13.55
CA ARG A 4 -18.39 5.05 13.44
C ARG A 4 -17.95 5.05 11.98
N SER A 5 -18.20 6.15 11.27
CA SER A 5 -17.70 6.33 9.90
C SER A 5 -16.19 6.60 9.93
N PHE A 6 -15.39 5.54 10.04
CA PHE A 6 -13.94 5.58 9.78
C PHE A 6 -13.69 5.52 8.28
N CYS A 7 -13.99 6.63 7.61
CA CYS A 7 -13.50 6.95 6.27
C CYS A 7 -13.29 8.46 6.22
N LYS A 8 -12.16 8.90 6.79
CA LYS A 8 -11.66 10.28 6.77
C LYS A 8 -10.14 10.21 6.85
N TRP A 9 -9.50 10.94 5.92
CA TRP A 9 -8.05 11.02 5.74
C TRP A 9 -7.39 9.74 5.20
N LEU A 10 -7.43 9.60 3.88
CA LEU A 10 -6.28 9.12 3.12
C LEU A 10 -6.08 10.09 1.93
N LEU A 11 -4.97 10.84 1.95
CA LEU A 11 -4.72 11.98 1.07
C LEU A 11 -3.44 11.70 0.26
N VAL A 12 -3.55 11.42 -1.04
CA VAL A 12 -2.46 10.96 -1.92
C VAL A 12 -2.64 11.60 -3.31
N ALA A 13 -1.56 12.05 -3.98
CA ALA A 13 -1.64 13.19 -4.91
C ALA A 13 -0.79 13.14 -6.22
N VAL A 14 -1.44 12.86 -7.36
CA VAL A 14 -1.13 13.25 -8.78
C VAL A 14 -0.53 12.18 -9.81
N CYS A 15 0.03 12.47 -11.03
CA CYS A 15 -0.11 11.75 -12.37
C CYS A 15 0.94 11.53 -13.61
N SER A 16 2.30 11.77 -13.74
CA SER A 16 3.21 11.19 -14.87
C SER A 16 4.78 11.45 -14.80
N PHE A 17 5.77 10.91 -15.61
CA PHE A 17 6.32 11.55 -16.88
C PHE A 17 7.28 10.89 -17.99
N SER A 18 7.14 11.38 -19.26
CA SER A 18 8.01 11.70 -20.50
C SER A 18 8.93 10.79 -21.37
N LEU A 19 8.53 10.61 -22.65
CA LEU A 19 9.29 10.36 -23.90
C LEU A 19 8.27 10.43 -25.08
N ALA A 20 8.54 10.91 -26.29
CA ALA A 20 9.43 12.00 -26.73
C ALA A 20 8.96 12.47 -28.13
N PHE A 21 8.74 13.77 -28.34
CA PHE A 21 8.53 14.38 -29.66
C PHE A 21 9.15 15.78 -29.69
N SER A 22 9.81 16.14 -30.79
CA SER A 22 10.52 17.41 -30.93
C SER A 22 9.57 18.57 -31.31
N GLY A 23 8.91 19.15 -30.32
CA GLY A 23 8.21 20.43 -30.43
C GLY A 23 8.92 21.52 -29.63
N ALA A 24 9.15 22.69 -30.21
CA ALA A 24 9.79 23.79 -29.52
C ALA A 24 8.80 24.55 -28.62
N SER A 25 9.28 24.98 -27.44
CA SER A 25 8.72 26.04 -26.58
C SER A 25 7.21 25.99 -26.26
N GLY A 26 6.85 25.36 -25.14
CA GLY A 26 5.85 25.88 -24.19
C GLY A 26 4.42 26.18 -24.67
N THR A 27 3.99 25.64 -25.81
CA THR A 27 2.62 25.84 -26.32
C THR A 27 1.66 24.76 -25.81
N PRO A 28 0.48 25.13 -25.27
CA PRO A 28 -0.55 24.17 -24.84
C PRO A 28 -0.92 23.13 -25.90
N VAL A 29 -1.00 21.86 -25.50
CA VAL A 29 -1.53 20.80 -26.36
C VAL A 29 -3.06 20.90 -26.33
N ARG A 30 -3.61 21.56 -27.34
CA ARG A 30 -5.05 21.65 -27.56
C ARG A 30 -5.54 20.39 -28.28
N ALA A 31 -6.42 19.62 -27.64
CA ALA A 31 -7.24 18.67 -28.37
C ALA A 31 -8.14 19.45 -29.34
N GLN A 32 -7.94 19.24 -30.64
CA GLN A 32 -8.89 19.69 -31.65
C GLN A 32 -9.94 18.58 -31.80
N ASP A 33 -11.19 18.93 -31.49
CA ASP A 33 -12.43 18.16 -31.59
C ASP A 33 -12.32 16.62 -31.46
N ALA A 34 -12.68 16.13 -30.27
CA ALA A 34 -12.67 14.72 -29.85
C ALA A 34 -11.30 14.01 -29.81
N GLY A 35 -10.20 14.70 -30.11
CA GLY A 35 -8.85 14.17 -29.90
C GLY A 35 -8.56 13.80 -28.43
N ALA A 36 -8.01 12.60 -28.20
CA ALA A 36 -7.43 12.23 -26.92
C ALA A 36 -6.05 12.89 -26.74
N VAL A 37 -5.70 13.26 -25.51
CA VAL A 37 -4.34 13.68 -25.14
C VAL A 37 -3.69 12.54 -24.36
N THR A 38 -2.58 12.02 -24.89
CA THR A 38 -1.77 11.01 -24.21
C THR A 38 -0.78 11.67 -23.25
N LEU A 39 -0.70 11.10 -22.07
CA LEU A 39 -0.10 11.58 -20.84
C LEU A 39 0.80 10.45 -20.31
N ARG A 40 2.12 10.57 -20.52
CA ARG A 40 3.04 9.44 -20.30
C ARG A 40 3.48 9.34 -18.84
N ASN A 41 3.04 8.35 -18.07
CA ASN A 41 3.66 8.08 -16.77
C ASN A 41 4.98 7.33 -16.94
N VAL A 42 5.97 7.71 -16.13
CA VAL A 42 6.97 6.79 -15.60
C VAL A 42 6.71 6.64 -14.11
N PHE A 43 6.86 5.40 -13.65
CA PHE A 43 6.94 5.06 -12.25
C PHE A 43 8.29 4.37 -12.00
N PRO A 44 8.92 4.59 -10.83
CA PRO A 44 10.19 3.97 -10.46
C PRO A 44 10.04 2.45 -10.26
N LYS A 45 11.17 1.79 -10.01
CA LYS A 45 11.24 0.33 -9.99
C LYS A 45 10.92 -0.25 -8.60
N VAL A 46 9.63 -0.55 -8.39
CA VAL A 46 9.07 -1.46 -7.37
C VAL A 46 8.94 -0.89 -5.94
N ASP A 47 7.91 -1.35 -5.23
CA ASP A 47 7.52 -1.14 -3.82
C ASP A 47 7.33 0.33 -3.32
N GLU A 48 7.79 1.37 -4.02
CA GLU A 48 7.51 2.78 -3.70
C GLU A 48 6.21 3.30 -4.36
N MET A 49 5.37 4.03 -3.61
CA MET A 49 4.17 4.69 -4.15
C MET A 49 4.55 6.06 -4.74
N GLN A 50 4.73 6.11 -6.06
CA GLN A 50 4.86 7.36 -6.78
C GLN A 50 3.50 7.84 -7.27
N THR A 51 3.07 8.95 -6.68
CA THR A 51 2.23 9.91 -7.38
C THR A 51 3.10 10.97 -8.06
N ASN A 52 2.51 11.71 -8.98
CA ASN A 52 3.16 12.12 -10.24
C ASN A 52 2.51 13.53 -10.59
N SER A 53 2.20 14.10 -11.80
CA SER A 53 1.10 15.16 -11.94
C SER A 53 0.44 15.44 -13.30
N PHE A 54 -0.77 16.06 -13.31
CA PHE A 54 -1.32 16.94 -14.37
C PHE A 54 -2.40 17.93 -13.89
N ARG A 55 -2.39 19.12 -14.52
CA ARG A 55 -3.56 20.00 -14.65
C ARG A 55 -4.13 19.99 -16.08
N PHE A 56 -5.45 19.99 -16.21
CA PHE A 56 -6.18 20.13 -17.48
C PHE A 56 -7.37 21.10 -17.35
N GLN A 57 -7.93 21.54 -18.48
CA GLN A 57 -9.25 22.17 -18.54
C GLN A 57 -10.17 21.37 -19.45
N ALA A 58 -11.46 21.32 -19.13
CA ALA A 58 -12.48 20.64 -19.93
C ALA A 58 -13.84 21.35 -19.84
N ALA A 59 -14.73 21.07 -20.79
CA ALA A 59 -16.13 21.47 -20.72
C ALA A 59 -16.96 20.48 -19.86
N ALA A 60 -18.16 20.89 -19.46
CA ALA A 60 -19.15 19.95 -18.92
C ALA A 60 -19.52 18.91 -19.99
N GLY A 61 -19.51 17.63 -19.63
CA GLY A 61 -19.67 16.53 -20.58
C GLY A 61 -19.12 15.21 -20.05
N LEU A 62 -19.01 14.22 -20.93
CA LEU A 62 -18.28 12.99 -20.62
C LEU A 62 -16.78 13.21 -20.78
N VAL A 63 -16.01 12.58 -19.89
CA VAL A 63 -14.55 12.48 -19.95
C VAL A 63 -14.19 11.01 -19.78
N THR A 64 -13.31 10.51 -20.65
CA THR A 64 -12.76 9.15 -20.59
C THR A 64 -11.30 9.23 -20.21
N ILE A 65 -10.87 8.38 -19.27
CA ILE A 65 -9.46 8.15 -18.94
C ILE A 65 -9.16 6.69 -19.32
N SER A 66 -8.05 6.42 -20.00
CA SER A 66 -7.61 5.07 -20.33
C SER A 66 -6.12 4.88 -20.09
N ALA A 67 -5.71 3.70 -19.63
CA ALA A 67 -4.33 3.30 -19.40
C ALA A 67 -4.01 2.07 -20.29
N PRO A 68 -3.97 2.23 -21.62
CA PRO A 68 -3.93 1.11 -22.57
C PRO A 68 -2.67 0.24 -22.44
N ASP A 69 -1.59 0.77 -21.87
CA ASP A 69 -0.29 0.08 -21.74
C ASP A 69 -0.13 -0.69 -20.42
N VAL A 70 -1.11 -0.61 -19.50
CA VAL A 70 -1.13 -1.41 -18.26
C VAL A 70 -0.99 -2.90 -18.61
N ALA A 71 -0.02 -3.60 -18.03
CA ALA A 71 0.13 -5.04 -18.21
C ALA A 71 -0.84 -5.82 -17.30
N VAL A 72 -0.99 -7.11 -17.57
CA VAL A 72 -1.84 -7.98 -16.75
C VAL A 72 -1.29 -8.07 -15.33
N GLY A 73 -2.15 -7.92 -14.32
CA GLY A 73 -1.78 -7.86 -12.92
C GLY A 73 -1.10 -6.55 -12.48
N GLN A 74 -1.24 -5.48 -13.25
CA GLN A 74 -0.82 -4.12 -12.87
C GLN A 74 -2.04 -3.22 -12.61
N TYR A 75 -1.91 -2.29 -11.65
CA TYR A 75 -3.00 -1.43 -11.19
C TYR A 75 -2.52 0.01 -10.90
N LEU A 76 -3.34 0.97 -11.32
CA LEU A 76 -3.20 2.40 -11.09
C LEU A 76 -4.47 2.95 -10.46
N SER A 77 -4.38 3.79 -9.43
CA SER A 77 -5.53 4.61 -8.99
C SER A 77 -5.58 5.85 -9.85
N VAL A 78 -6.76 6.23 -10.36
CA VAL A 78 -6.98 7.50 -11.06
C VAL A 78 -8.05 8.32 -10.37
N ARG A 79 -7.72 9.56 -10.00
CA ARG A 79 -8.63 10.49 -9.32
C ARG A 79 -8.69 11.79 -10.12
N VAL A 80 -9.85 12.43 -10.16
CA VAL A 80 -10.01 13.77 -10.75
C VAL A 80 -10.63 14.69 -9.72
N GLU A 81 -9.99 15.83 -9.49
CA GLU A 81 -10.41 16.84 -8.52
C GLU A 81 -10.53 18.22 -9.18
N ASN A 82 -11.35 19.09 -8.59
CA ASN A 82 -11.41 20.50 -8.99
C ASN A 82 -10.09 21.21 -8.65
N ALA A 83 -9.45 21.85 -9.63
CA ALA A 83 -8.12 22.45 -9.46
C ALA A 83 -8.04 23.65 -8.49
N THR A 84 -9.17 24.13 -7.97
CA THR A 84 -9.27 25.23 -7.00
C THR A 84 -9.76 24.76 -5.64
N THR A 85 -10.82 23.93 -5.59
CA THR A 85 -11.42 23.49 -4.32
C THR A 85 -10.89 22.15 -3.82
N HIS A 86 -10.22 21.36 -4.68
CA HIS A 86 -9.80 19.98 -4.42
C HIS A 86 -10.96 19.03 -4.08
N ASP A 87 -12.19 19.40 -4.46
CA ASP A 87 -13.34 18.50 -4.41
C ASP A 87 -13.13 17.35 -5.40
N ILE A 88 -13.23 16.10 -4.91
CA ILE A 88 -13.14 14.89 -5.72
C ILE A 88 -14.38 14.79 -6.62
N VAL A 89 -14.15 14.72 -7.93
CA VAL A 89 -15.18 14.60 -8.97
C VAL A 89 -15.29 13.15 -9.45
N HIS A 90 -14.20 12.40 -9.38
CA HIS A 90 -14.10 11.00 -9.80
C HIS A 90 -12.88 10.34 -9.11
N ASP A 91 -12.97 9.05 -8.81
CA ASP A 91 -11.90 8.23 -8.21
C ASP A 91 -12.19 6.76 -8.57
N GLU A 92 -11.27 6.09 -9.26
CA GLU A 92 -11.44 4.71 -9.75
C GLU A 92 -10.09 4.00 -9.89
N LEU A 93 -10.09 2.66 -9.84
CA LEU A 93 -8.90 1.86 -10.14
C LEU A 93 -8.90 1.51 -11.64
N LEU A 94 -7.81 1.80 -12.34
CA LEU A 94 -7.56 1.28 -13.69
C LEU A 94 -6.55 0.14 -13.62
N GLY A 95 -6.77 -0.90 -14.43
CA GLY A 95 -6.00 -2.12 -14.36
C GLY A 95 -6.07 -2.92 -15.66
N LYS A 96 -5.44 -4.11 -15.64
CA LYS A 96 -5.86 -5.24 -16.46
C LYS A 96 -5.70 -6.50 -15.63
N ASP A 97 -6.79 -7.24 -15.47
CA ASP A 97 -6.74 -8.56 -14.84
C ASP A 97 -6.36 -9.66 -15.84
N GLU A 98 -6.10 -10.86 -15.33
CA GLU A 98 -5.93 -12.06 -16.15
C GLU A 98 -7.23 -12.39 -16.92
N PRO A 99 -7.16 -12.89 -18.16
CA PRO A 99 -8.36 -13.22 -18.94
C PRO A 99 -9.24 -14.26 -18.25
N GLY A 100 -10.40 -13.84 -17.75
CA GLY A 100 -11.37 -14.71 -17.06
C GLY A 100 -11.91 -14.19 -15.72
N VAL A 101 -11.45 -13.02 -15.25
CA VAL A 101 -12.10 -12.31 -14.14
C VAL A 101 -13.51 -11.83 -14.53
N GLU A 102 -14.45 -11.93 -13.60
CA GLU A 102 -15.81 -11.40 -13.71
C GLU A 102 -15.83 -9.96 -13.17
N ASP A 103 -16.45 -9.02 -13.91
CA ASP A 103 -16.29 -7.57 -13.75
C ASP A 103 -14.81 -7.09 -13.61
N PRO A 104 -13.96 -7.36 -14.63
CA PRO A 104 -12.53 -7.04 -14.57
C PRO A 104 -12.26 -5.54 -14.46
N VAL A 105 -11.23 -5.17 -13.70
CA VAL A 105 -10.73 -3.80 -13.56
C VAL A 105 -10.34 -3.29 -14.95
N SER A 106 -11.13 -2.34 -15.43
CA SER A 106 -11.01 -1.84 -16.79
C SER A 106 -9.72 -1.04 -16.98
N PRO A 107 -9.03 -1.15 -18.13
CA PRO A 107 -7.97 -0.22 -18.50
C PRO A 107 -8.56 1.15 -18.94
N SER A 108 -9.84 1.42 -18.73
CA SER A 108 -10.46 2.73 -18.98
C SER A 108 -11.76 2.96 -18.22
N THR A 109 -11.92 4.17 -17.68
CA THR A 109 -13.15 4.66 -17.05
C THR A 109 -13.75 5.82 -17.83
N THR A 110 -15.06 6.07 -17.68
CA THR A 110 -15.76 7.22 -18.28
C THR A 110 -16.76 7.80 -17.29
N PHE A 111 -16.56 9.06 -16.94
CA PHE A 111 -17.35 9.79 -15.96
C PHE A 111 -17.87 11.12 -16.54
N LYS A 112 -18.65 11.88 -15.76
CA LYS A 112 -19.31 13.11 -16.23
C LYS A 112 -18.87 14.32 -15.41
N LEU A 113 -18.25 15.30 -16.06
CA LEU A 113 -18.03 16.63 -15.49
C LEU A 113 -19.34 17.44 -15.47
N ALA A 114 -19.72 17.93 -14.30
CA ALA A 114 -20.94 18.70 -14.09
C ALA A 114 -20.85 20.15 -14.60
N SER A 115 -19.64 20.71 -14.68
CA SER A 115 -19.35 22.10 -15.05
C SER A 115 -18.12 22.17 -15.97
N PRO A 116 -17.97 23.21 -16.81
CA PRO A 116 -16.66 23.55 -17.37
C PRO A 116 -15.72 24.02 -16.26
N GLY A 117 -14.43 23.75 -16.38
CA GLY A 117 -13.46 24.17 -15.36
C GLY A 117 -12.04 23.69 -15.58
N ALA A 118 -11.17 24.06 -14.66
CA ALA A 118 -9.84 23.49 -14.49
C ALA A 118 -9.89 22.36 -13.45
N TYR A 119 -9.19 21.27 -13.74
CA TYR A 119 -9.17 20.04 -12.95
C TYR A 119 -7.73 19.53 -12.84
N ASN A 120 -7.41 18.86 -11.73
CA ASN A 120 -6.20 18.04 -11.65
C ASN A 120 -6.62 16.59 -11.95
N LEU A 121 -5.87 15.88 -12.80
CA LEU A 121 -5.97 14.43 -12.95
C LEU A 121 -4.82 13.83 -12.15
N LEU A 122 -5.11 12.85 -11.31
CA LEU A 122 -4.17 12.04 -10.54
C LEU A 122 -4.07 10.63 -11.13
N VAL A 123 -2.86 10.04 -11.13
CA VAL A 123 -2.58 8.63 -11.45
C VAL A 123 -1.45 8.14 -10.54
N SER A 124 -1.80 7.33 -9.54
CA SER A 124 -0.87 6.68 -8.59
C SER A 124 -0.50 5.28 -9.05
N ASN A 125 0.77 4.85 -8.94
CA ASN A 125 1.05 3.41 -9.03
C ASN A 125 0.63 2.69 -7.75
N ILE A 126 -0.32 1.76 -7.87
CA ILE A 126 -0.73 0.90 -6.76
C ILE A 126 0.10 -0.40 -6.76
N TYR A 127 0.23 -1.03 -7.93
CA TYR A 127 1.10 -2.19 -8.10
C TYR A 127 1.51 -2.37 -9.56
N LEU A 128 2.80 -2.66 -9.80
CA LEU A 128 3.38 -2.76 -11.15
C LEU A 128 4.15 -4.08 -11.40
N GLY A 129 4.17 -5.00 -10.44
CA GLY A 129 4.95 -6.24 -10.51
C GLY A 129 6.46 -6.04 -10.30
N GLU A 130 7.22 -7.14 -10.26
CA GLU A 130 8.65 -7.12 -9.90
C GLU A 130 9.61 -6.72 -11.06
N THR A 131 9.10 -6.66 -12.30
CA THR A 131 9.93 -6.65 -13.52
C THR A 131 10.13 -5.26 -14.14
N GLY A 132 11.03 -4.47 -13.54
CA GLY A 132 11.55 -3.23 -14.14
C GLY A 132 10.79 -1.95 -13.76
N SER A 133 11.22 -0.81 -14.30
CA SER A 133 10.40 0.41 -14.27
C SER A 133 9.32 0.29 -15.34
N ALA A 134 8.07 0.52 -14.97
CA ALA A 134 6.96 0.56 -15.92
C ALA A 134 6.74 2.01 -16.39
N THR A 135 6.86 2.22 -17.71
CA THR A 135 6.21 3.34 -18.37
C THR A 135 4.75 2.95 -18.62
N VAL A 136 3.80 3.72 -18.10
CA VAL A 136 2.37 3.49 -18.37
C VAL A 136 1.75 4.77 -18.90
N ASN A 137 1.47 4.81 -20.21
CA ASN A 137 0.77 5.96 -20.76
C ASN A 137 -0.71 5.91 -20.32
N VAL A 138 -1.18 7.03 -19.80
CA VAL A 138 -2.61 7.31 -19.61
C VAL A 138 -3.05 8.23 -20.74
N SER A 139 -4.26 8.10 -21.24
CA SER A 139 -4.85 9.02 -22.21
C SER A 139 -6.16 9.56 -21.66
N ILE A 140 -6.37 10.87 -21.78
CA ILE A 140 -7.62 11.53 -21.39
C ILE A 140 -8.28 12.11 -22.65
N SER A 141 -9.59 11.95 -22.78
CA SER A 141 -10.37 12.52 -23.87
C SER A 141 -11.68 13.14 -23.34
N GLY A 142 -12.15 14.19 -24.01
CA GLY A 142 -13.35 14.91 -23.61
C GLY A 142 -13.59 16.18 -24.42
N THR A 143 -14.79 16.73 -24.36
CA THR A 143 -15.17 17.93 -25.11
C THR A 143 -14.44 19.17 -24.57
N GLY A 144 -13.81 19.95 -25.46
CA GLY A 144 -13.11 21.18 -25.08
C GLY A 144 -11.84 20.96 -24.24
N LEU A 145 -11.32 19.73 -24.21
CA LEU A 145 -10.14 19.36 -23.44
C LEU A 145 -8.90 20.17 -23.88
N THR A 146 -8.20 20.77 -22.91
CA THR A 146 -6.87 21.36 -23.13
C THR A 146 -5.94 20.98 -21.99
N VAL A 147 -4.70 20.61 -22.35
CA VAL A 147 -3.65 20.30 -21.38
C VAL A 147 -2.51 21.31 -21.62
N PRO A 148 -2.32 22.30 -20.72
CA PRO A 148 -1.38 23.40 -20.96
C PRO A 148 0.08 22.94 -20.95
N ASP A 149 0.37 21.90 -20.19
CA ASP A 149 1.66 21.23 -20.13
C ASP A 149 1.39 19.72 -20.08
N THR A 150 1.80 18.98 -21.11
CA THR A 150 1.75 17.52 -21.10
C THR A 150 3.05 16.95 -20.53
N GLN A 151 3.73 17.68 -19.61
CA GLN A 151 4.96 17.26 -18.95
C GLN A 151 5.13 17.71 -17.50
N VAL A 152 5.81 16.90 -16.70
CA VAL A 152 6.21 17.13 -15.29
C VAL A 152 7.65 16.58 -15.07
N PRO A 153 8.25 16.63 -13.86
CA PRO A 153 9.52 15.96 -13.56
C PRO A 153 9.42 14.45 -13.29
N GLU A 154 10.48 13.70 -13.64
CA GLU A 154 10.67 12.30 -13.25
C GLU A 154 11.41 12.24 -11.91
N LEU A 155 10.77 11.67 -10.88
CA LEU A 155 11.43 11.23 -9.64
C LEU A 155 11.71 9.72 -9.68
N THR A 156 12.76 9.31 -8.98
CA THR A 156 12.98 7.91 -8.54
C THR A 156 13.70 7.96 -7.19
N MET A 157 13.30 7.17 -6.19
CA MET A 157 14.05 7.06 -4.93
C MET A 157 14.93 5.82 -4.88
N ARG A 158 15.88 5.84 -3.94
CA ARG A 158 16.81 4.75 -3.70
C ARG A 158 16.16 3.72 -2.78
N SER A 159 15.04 3.14 -3.24
CA SER A 159 14.23 2.09 -2.62
C SER A 159 14.53 1.82 -1.15
N PHE A 160 13.89 2.58 -0.26
CA PHE A 160 13.77 2.21 1.14
C PHE A 160 12.60 1.23 1.26
N PRO A 161 12.78 0.00 1.76
CA PRO A 161 11.67 -0.78 2.24
C PRO A 161 10.88 0.06 3.24
N ILE A 162 9.56 0.04 3.15
CA ILE A 162 8.73 0.75 4.10
C ILE A 162 9.06 0.22 5.52
N GLY A 163 9.12 1.12 6.50
CA GLY A 163 9.52 0.78 7.87
C GLY A 163 11.01 0.45 8.06
N GLU A 164 11.90 0.65 7.07
CA GLU A 164 13.34 0.43 7.27
C GLU A 164 13.92 1.34 8.38
N VAL A 165 14.72 0.75 9.27
CA VAL A 165 15.34 1.48 10.39
C VAL A 165 16.70 2.04 9.99
N ILE A 166 16.80 3.38 9.90
CA ILE A 166 17.98 4.04 9.36
C ILE A 166 18.90 4.56 10.47
N THR A 167 20.08 3.94 10.59
CA THR A 167 21.03 4.16 11.71
C THR A 167 22.28 4.99 11.34
N LYS A 168 22.38 5.48 10.11
CA LYS A 168 23.56 6.18 9.56
C LYS A 168 23.15 7.26 8.55
N PRO A 169 23.97 8.31 8.32
CA PRO A 169 23.76 9.25 7.22
C PRO A 169 23.55 8.51 5.91
N PHE A 170 22.51 8.92 5.17
CA PHE A 170 21.98 8.17 4.04
C PHE A 170 21.53 9.08 2.91
N ASP A 171 21.60 8.51 1.71
CA ASP A 171 21.12 9.13 0.49
C ASP A 171 19.58 9.05 0.45
N LEU A 172 18.89 9.83 1.31
CA LEU A 172 17.45 10.12 1.19
C LEU A 172 17.10 10.77 -0.17
N ALA A 173 18.13 11.16 -0.91
CA ALA A 173 18.10 11.46 -2.32
C ALA A 173 17.11 10.55 -3.06
N PRO A 174 16.09 11.15 -3.68
CA PRO A 174 15.74 10.66 -4.99
C PRO A 174 17.01 10.69 -5.84
N ASN A 175 17.27 9.61 -6.57
CA ASN A 175 18.01 9.74 -7.81
C ASN A 175 17.07 10.49 -8.76
N VAL A 176 17.04 11.83 -8.65
CA VAL A 176 16.22 12.67 -9.50
C VAL A 176 16.82 12.56 -10.90
N SER A 177 16.28 11.63 -11.70
CA SER A 177 16.66 11.39 -13.08
C SER A 177 16.07 12.49 -13.98
N SER A 178 16.32 13.75 -13.63
CA SER A 178 15.71 14.90 -14.27
C SER A 178 16.30 15.17 -15.65
N ASN A 179 15.77 14.44 -16.64
CA ASN A 179 15.68 14.84 -18.04
C ASN A 179 14.73 16.06 -18.21
N VAL A 180 14.87 17.07 -17.34
CA VAL A 180 13.88 18.13 -17.10
C VAL A 180 14.54 19.50 -17.21
N PRO A 181 14.19 20.31 -18.22
CA PRO A 181 14.62 21.69 -18.29
C PRO A 181 13.91 22.53 -17.22
N SER A 182 14.61 22.78 -16.10
CA SER A 182 14.18 23.51 -14.90
C SER A 182 13.03 22.89 -14.10
N ALA A 183 13.25 22.72 -12.79
CA ALA A 183 12.26 22.27 -11.81
C ALA A 183 12.52 22.91 -10.44
N LYS A 184 11.54 22.87 -9.54
CA LYS A 184 11.78 22.92 -8.08
C LYS A 184 11.72 21.51 -7.51
N LEU A 185 12.51 21.25 -6.47
CA LEU A 185 12.39 20.09 -5.59
C LEU A 185 12.02 20.60 -4.20
N HIS A 186 10.94 20.07 -3.63
CA HIS A 186 10.53 20.25 -2.25
C HIS A 186 10.64 18.89 -1.55
N ILE A 187 11.20 18.87 -0.34
CA ILE A 187 11.20 17.67 0.50
C ILE A 187 10.54 18.03 1.81
N TYR A 188 9.52 17.27 2.17
CA TYR A 188 8.78 17.35 3.42
C TYR A 188 9.12 16.14 4.30
N LEU A 189 9.20 16.37 5.60
CA LEU A 189 9.34 15.35 6.63
C LEU A 189 8.20 15.56 7.62
N ASP A 190 7.39 14.52 7.86
CA ASP A 190 6.21 14.57 8.74
C ASP A 190 5.22 15.71 8.41
N GLY A 191 5.16 16.08 7.13
CA GLY A 191 4.38 17.20 6.59
C GLY A 191 5.06 18.58 6.66
N GLU A 192 6.18 18.74 7.39
CA GLU A 192 6.92 20.01 7.45
C GLU A 192 7.95 20.14 6.32
N LEU A 193 8.06 21.32 5.71
CA LEU A 193 9.00 21.57 4.60
C LEU A 193 10.45 21.59 5.11
N HIS A 194 11.19 20.50 4.87
CA HIS A 194 12.60 20.38 5.23
C HIS A 194 13.53 21.13 4.26
N SER A 195 13.25 21.10 2.95
CA SER A 195 14.08 21.82 1.97
C SER A 195 13.33 22.20 0.70
N GLU A 196 13.72 23.32 0.09
CA GLU A 196 13.37 23.69 -1.29
C GLU A 196 14.68 23.91 -2.08
N THR A 197 14.82 23.26 -3.23
CA THR A 197 15.99 23.40 -4.14
C THR A 197 15.54 23.68 -5.57
N ALA A 198 16.12 24.70 -6.20
CA ALA A 198 15.93 24.94 -7.64
C ALA A 198 16.85 24.01 -8.45
N LEU A 199 16.26 23.15 -9.29
CA LEU A 199 16.98 22.17 -10.10
C LEU A 199 17.24 22.70 -11.52
N SER A 200 18.48 22.53 -11.99
CA SER A 200 18.83 22.56 -13.41
C SER A 200 18.51 21.20 -14.07
N ALA A 201 18.63 21.11 -15.40
CA ALA A 201 18.70 19.80 -16.05
C ALA A 201 19.94 19.01 -15.55
N GLY A 202 19.82 17.67 -15.49
CA GLY A 202 20.85 16.77 -14.96
C GLY A 202 20.31 15.89 -13.83
N THR A 203 21.17 15.06 -13.24
CA THR A 203 20.84 14.26 -12.05
C THR A 203 21.15 15.04 -10.78
N HIS A 204 20.23 15.03 -9.81
CA HIS A 204 20.42 15.66 -8.49
C HIS A 204 20.18 14.66 -7.35
N SER A 205 20.74 14.97 -6.18
CA SER A 205 20.68 14.11 -4.99
C SER A 205 20.77 14.98 -3.72
N ALA A 206 20.10 14.56 -2.64
CA ALA A 206 20.11 15.22 -1.34
C ALA A 206 20.48 14.20 -0.24
N ILE A 207 21.40 14.55 0.67
CA ILE A 207 21.89 13.60 1.70
C ILE A 207 21.38 14.07 3.07
N PHE A 208 20.83 13.15 3.84
CA PHE A 208 20.24 13.45 5.15
C PHE A 208 20.96 12.66 6.26
N ASN A 209 20.88 13.19 7.48
CA ASN A 209 21.47 12.59 8.67
C ASN A 209 20.34 12.17 9.62
N PRO A 210 20.12 10.86 9.90
CA PRO A 210 19.02 10.44 10.76
C PRO A 210 19.21 10.87 12.21
N ALA A 211 20.46 11.12 12.64
CA ALA A 211 20.76 11.72 13.94
C ALA A 211 20.38 13.22 14.04
N ALA A 212 19.62 13.75 13.08
CA ALA A 212 18.95 15.05 13.15
C ALA A 212 17.42 14.94 13.24
N PHE A 213 16.87 13.72 13.22
CA PHE A 213 15.46 13.42 13.50
C PHE A 213 15.32 12.95 14.96
N GLU A 214 14.08 12.85 15.45
CA GLU A 214 13.81 12.21 16.74
C GLU A 214 13.88 10.67 16.60
N ASP A 215 13.79 9.92 17.72
CA ASP A 215 13.58 8.46 17.64
C ASP A 215 12.08 8.22 17.39
N GLY A 216 11.71 7.68 16.21
CA GLY A 216 10.31 7.45 15.83
C GLY A 216 10.11 7.02 14.38
N PHE A 217 8.83 6.91 13.98
CA PHE A 217 8.42 6.74 12.59
C PHE A 217 8.35 8.10 11.89
N HIS A 218 8.80 8.16 10.64
CA HIS A 218 8.77 9.37 9.83
C HIS A 218 8.16 9.13 8.44
N GLU A 219 7.33 10.07 8.00
CA GLU A 219 6.85 10.17 6.62
C GLU A 219 7.76 11.12 5.83
N LEU A 220 8.17 10.70 4.63
CA LEU A 220 8.89 11.52 3.66
C LEU A 220 8.00 11.75 2.42
N THR A 221 7.72 13.01 2.11
CA THR A 221 7.09 13.40 0.85
C THR A 221 8.08 14.18 0.00
N VAL A 222 8.43 13.69 -1.19
CA VAL A 222 9.29 14.41 -2.12
C VAL A 222 8.50 14.88 -3.32
N THR A 223 8.38 16.21 -3.48
CA THR A 223 7.63 16.84 -4.57
C THR A 223 8.57 17.55 -5.54
N ALA A 224 8.48 17.27 -6.84
CA ALA A 224 9.21 18.01 -7.87
C ALA A 224 8.27 18.69 -8.88
N SER A 225 8.35 20.01 -9.07
CA SER A 225 7.41 20.78 -9.90
C SER A 225 8.05 21.58 -11.05
N ARG A 226 7.28 21.77 -12.13
CA ARG A 226 7.65 22.53 -13.34
C ARG A 226 7.41 24.05 -13.15
N PRO A 227 8.36 24.94 -13.45
CA PRO A 227 8.13 26.38 -13.37
C PRO A 227 7.00 26.86 -14.30
N ASN A 228 6.10 27.67 -13.77
CA ASN A 228 4.91 28.22 -14.45
C ASN A 228 3.88 27.15 -14.88
N SER A 229 3.94 25.95 -14.33
CA SER A 229 3.00 24.87 -14.55
C SER A 229 2.48 24.36 -13.20
N ALA A 230 1.30 23.72 -13.18
CA ALA A 230 0.77 23.05 -11.99
C ALA A 230 1.06 21.53 -12.02
N ASN A 231 2.11 21.18 -12.75
CA ASN A 231 2.55 19.83 -13.03
C ASN A 231 3.79 19.53 -12.17
N GLU A 232 3.59 18.61 -11.23
CA GLU A 232 4.50 18.16 -10.19
C GLU A 232 4.74 16.63 -10.25
N THR A 233 5.50 16.04 -9.33
CA THR A 233 5.56 14.60 -9.05
C THR A 233 5.79 14.43 -7.57
N VAL A 234 5.05 13.53 -6.91
CA VAL A 234 4.95 13.39 -5.45
C VAL A 234 5.25 11.94 -5.05
N LEU A 235 6.50 11.69 -4.69
CA LEU A 235 7.00 10.38 -4.27
C LEU A 235 6.91 10.25 -2.74
N PHE A 236 6.22 9.21 -2.28
CA PHE A 236 6.05 8.90 -0.86
C PHE A 236 7.00 7.79 -0.44
N GLY A 237 7.67 7.98 0.70
CA GLY A 237 8.45 6.95 1.39
C GLY A 237 8.31 7.10 2.89
N SER A 238 8.50 6.01 3.63
CA SER A 238 8.37 6.01 5.09
C SER A 238 9.46 5.17 5.73
N PHE A 239 10.10 5.71 6.75
CA PHE A 239 11.23 5.07 7.43
C PHE A 239 11.12 5.23 8.94
N PHE A 240 11.92 4.48 9.68
CA PHE A 240 12.00 4.56 11.12
C PHE A 240 13.38 5.10 11.52
N SER A 241 13.41 6.25 12.19
CA SER A 241 14.61 6.77 12.82
C SER A 241 14.73 6.14 14.20
N ALA A 242 15.67 5.23 14.41
CA ALA A 242 15.95 4.75 15.76
C ALA A 242 17.35 4.17 15.91
N VAL A 243 18.00 4.48 17.03
CA VAL A 243 19.20 3.75 17.50
C VAL A 243 18.85 2.80 18.65
N ARG A 244 17.62 2.25 18.63
CA ARG A 244 17.04 1.42 19.68
C ARG A 244 16.73 0.01 19.17
N GLN A 245 17.08 -0.97 20.00
CA GLN A 245 16.71 -2.39 19.84
C GLN A 245 15.85 -2.77 21.05
N SER A 246 14.55 -2.98 20.86
CA SER A 246 13.61 -3.29 21.94
C SER A 246 13.71 -4.75 22.40
N PHE A 247 14.18 -5.64 21.53
CA PHE A 247 14.28 -7.07 21.81
C PHE A 247 15.69 -7.62 21.58
N GLN A 248 16.28 -8.23 22.61
CA GLN A 248 17.67 -8.69 22.65
C GLN A 248 18.03 -9.71 21.55
N ASP A 249 17.03 -10.44 21.05
CA ASP A 249 17.17 -11.47 20.01
C ASP A 249 16.86 -10.96 18.60
N VAL A 250 16.21 -9.80 18.43
CA VAL A 250 15.92 -9.19 17.14
C VAL A 250 17.04 -8.21 16.79
N ARG A 251 18.03 -8.68 16.02
CA ARG A 251 19.18 -7.85 15.61
C ARG A 251 18.80 -6.88 14.50
N GLN A 252 19.48 -5.72 14.42
CA GLN A 252 19.34 -4.75 13.32
C GLN A 252 19.53 -5.35 11.91
N THR A 253 20.25 -6.47 11.78
CA THR A 253 20.44 -7.19 10.50
C THR A 253 19.38 -8.27 10.25
N HIS A 254 18.33 -8.35 11.07
CA HIS A 254 17.21 -9.27 10.87
C HIS A 254 16.22 -8.66 9.87
N TRP A 255 15.75 -9.46 8.91
CA TRP A 255 14.93 -8.98 7.78
C TRP A 255 13.59 -8.36 8.19
N ALA A 256 13.07 -8.72 9.36
CA ALA A 256 11.85 -8.14 9.95
C ALA A 256 12.11 -7.10 11.05
N TYR A 257 13.35 -6.59 11.21
CA TYR A 257 13.70 -5.69 12.33
C TYR A 257 12.80 -4.45 12.39
N GLY A 258 12.64 -3.73 11.27
CA GLY A 258 11.75 -2.57 11.18
C GLY A 258 10.31 -2.90 11.53
N ASN A 259 9.74 -3.91 10.87
CA ASN A 259 8.36 -4.40 11.09
C ASN A 259 8.09 -4.81 12.55
N ILE A 260 9.12 -5.24 13.27
CA ILE A 260 9.03 -5.61 14.69
C ILE A 260 9.12 -4.35 15.56
N GLU A 261 10.14 -3.50 15.39
CA GLU A 261 10.30 -2.29 16.20
C GLU A 261 9.14 -1.29 16.00
N ILE A 262 8.63 -1.12 14.78
CA ILE A 262 7.47 -0.24 14.51
C ILE A 262 6.18 -0.76 15.17
N LEU A 263 5.90 -2.06 15.09
CA LEU A 263 4.75 -2.66 15.78
C LEU A 263 4.92 -2.67 17.31
N HIS A 264 6.15 -2.54 17.82
CA HIS A 264 6.42 -2.41 19.25
C HIS A 264 6.11 -1.00 19.76
N GLU A 265 6.59 0.05 19.09
CA GLU A 265 6.28 1.43 19.52
C GLU A 265 4.82 1.82 19.22
N LEU A 266 4.15 1.17 18.25
CA LEU A 266 2.68 1.19 18.09
C LEU A 266 1.92 0.39 19.18
N GLY A 267 2.63 -0.29 20.10
CA GLY A 267 2.05 -1.08 21.18
C GLY A 267 1.39 -2.40 20.75
N MET A 268 1.49 -2.78 19.47
CA MET A 268 0.79 -3.94 18.90
C MET A 268 1.50 -5.27 19.17
N ILE A 269 2.83 -5.29 19.23
CA ILE A 269 3.59 -6.44 19.77
C ILE A 269 4.20 -6.11 21.13
N THR A 270 4.32 -7.15 21.96
CA THR A 270 5.12 -7.11 23.19
C THR A 270 6.01 -8.34 23.27
N GLY A 271 7.18 -8.19 23.90
CA GLY A 271 8.14 -9.28 24.09
C GLY A 271 8.05 -9.89 25.49
N PHE A 272 8.54 -11.12 25.63
CA PHE A 272 8.68 -11.78 26.93
C PHE A 272 10.13 -11.72 27.40
N GLN A 273 10.36 -11.19 28.62
CA GLN A 273 11.69 -11.05 29.22
C GLN A 273 12.74 -10.34 28.32
N GLY A 274 12.30 -9.34 27.54
CA GLY A 274 13.16 -8.59 26.62
C GLY A 274 13.50 -9.31 25.32
N LYS A 275 12.68 -10.30 24.91
CA LYS A 275 12.81 -11.06 23.67
C LYS A 275 11.50 -11.14 22.90
N TYR A 276 11.57 -11.24 21.57
CA TYR A 276 10.40 -11.43 20.71
C TYR A 276 10.28 -12.85 20.16
N GLU A 277 11.41 -13.58 20.03
CA GLU A 277 11.53 -14.89 19.37
C GLU A 277 11.16 -14.85 17.86
N PRO A 278 11.76 -13.97 17.03
CA PRO A 278 11.29 -13.68 15.66
C PRO A 278 11.13 -14.92 14.77
N ASP A 279 12.13 -15.82 14.77
CA ASP A 279 12.14 -17.03 13.94
C ASP A 279 11.28 -18.19 14.48
N LYS A 280 10.63 -18.02 15.63
CA LYS A 280 9.78 -19.04 16.25
C LYS A 280 8.42 -19.09 15.57
N ALA A 281 7.91 -20.30 15.35
CA ALA A 281 6.53 -20.50 14.90
C ALA A 281 5.52 -19.90 15.90
N SER A 282 4.66 -19.01 15.42
CA SER A 282 3.65 -18.32 16.21
C SER A 282 2.47 -19.26 16.55
N SER A 283 1.97 -19.20 17.77
CA SER A 283 0.71 -19.86 18.13
C SER A 283 -0.51 -19.10 17.61
N ARG A 284 -1.63 -19.79 17.41
CA ARG A 284 -2.91 -19.18 17.01
C ARG A 284 -3.36 -18.08 17.99
N ALA A 285 -3.03 -18.19 19.28
CA ALA A 285 -3.29 -17.15 20.28
C ALA A 285 -2.34 -15.94 20.20
N GLU A 286 -1.05 -16.15 19.92
CA GLU A 286 -0.11 -15.04 19.71
C GLU A 286 -0.50 -14.23 18.46
N TYR A 287 -0.84 -14.90 17.36
CA TYR A 287 -1.27 -14.21 16.14
C TYR A 287 -2.64 -13.54 16.31
N ALA A 288 -3.62 -14.18 16.96
CA ALA A 288 -4.89 -13.53 17.28
C ALA A 288 -4.73 -12.33 18.23
N THR A 289 -3.73 -12.33 19.12
CA THR A 289 -3.44 -11.16 19.97
C THR A 289 -2.90 -10.00 19.15
N LEU A 290 -1.93 -10.27 18.25
CA LEU A 290 -1.38 -9.28 17.34
C LEU A 290 -2.47 -8.62 16.47
N LEU A 291 -3.37 -9.43 15.93
CA LEU A 291 -4.51 -8.96 15.13
C LEU A 291 -5.59 -8.22 15.94
N ALA A 292 -5.82 -8.60 17.20
CA ALA A 292 -6.73 -7.87 18.07
C ALA A 292 -6.20 -6.47 18.41
N ASN A 293 -4.88 -6.33 18.63
CA ASN A 293 -4.24 -5.04 18.92
C ASN A 293 -4.23 -4.08 17.71
N TYR A 294 -4.45 -4.58 16.49
CA TYR A 294 -4.70 -3.76 15.30
C TYR A 294 -6.14 -3.25 15.23
N PHE A 295 -7.13 -4.12 15.48
CA PHE A 295 -8.54 -3.82 15.22
C PHE A 295 -9.26 -3.17 16.41
N PHE A 296 -8.76 -3.34 17.64
CA PHE A 296 -9.44 -2.93 18.87
C PHE A 296 -8.55 -2.07 19.78
N THR A 297 -9.15 -1.13 20.53
CA THR A 297 -8.41 -0.32 21.51
C THR A 297 -8.07 -1.12 22.77
N PRO A 298 -7.07 -0.71 23.56
CA PRO A 298 -6.81 -1.28 24.89
C PRO A 298 -8.05 -1.25 25.80
N GLU A 299 -8.92 -0.23 25.68
CA GLU A 299 -10.18 -0.13 26.39
C GLU A 299 -11.20 -1.18 25.92
N ASP A 300 -11.33 -1.43 24.62
CA ASP A 300 -12.20 -2.48 24.07
C ASP A 300 -11.72 -3.87 24.54
N ILE A 301 -10.41 -4.14 24.45
CA ILE A 301 -9.80 -5.40 24.92
C ILE A 301 -9.92 -5.53 26.46
N ALA A 302 -9.87 -4.43 27.22
CA ALA A 302 -10.12 -4.44 28.66
C ALA A 302 -11.59 -4.72 28.99
N ALA A 303 -12.54 -4.22 28.20
CA ALA A 303 -13.98 -4.44 28.38
C ALA A 303 -14.46 -5.82 27.89
N ALA A 304 -13.74 -6.44 26.94
CA ALA A 304 -14.12 -7.70 26.29
C ALA A 304 -14.38 -8.87 27.26
N PRO A 305 -15.32 -9.77 26.92
CA PRO A 305 -15.71 -10.86 27.80
C PRO A 305 -14.64 -11.95 27.90
N VAL A 306 -14.50 -12.51 29.11
CA VAL A 306 -13.55 -13.61 29.39
C VAL A 306 -14.04 -14.96 28.83
N LYS A 307 -15.33 -15.06 28.48
CA LYS A 307 -15.95 -16.24 27.87
C LYS A 307 -16.54 -15.90 26.50
N GLY A 308 -16.47 -16.84 25.58
CA GLY A 308 -16.95 -16.67 24.19
C GLY A 308 -17.36 -18.01 23.57
N PRO A 309 -17.32 -18.16 22.23
CA PRO A 309 -17.87 -19.33 21.54
C PRO A 309 -17.02 -20.60 21.62
N PHE A 310 -15.77 -20.52 22.11
CA PHE A 310 -14.80 -21.62 22.03
C PHE A 310 -14.63 -22.36 23.37
N ALA A 311 -14.90 -23.68 23.37
CA ALA A 311 -14.92 -24.51 24.57
C ALA A 311 -13.54 -24.64 25.26
N ASP A 312 -12.46 -24.59 24.48
CA ASP A 312 -11.06 -24.65 24.93
C ASP A 312 -10.47 -23.30 25.35
N ILE A 313 -11.19 -22.19 25.13
CA ILE A 313 -10.90 -20.87 25.73
C ILE A 313 -11.66 -20.72 27.06
N ASN A 314 -12.87 -21.29 27.15
CA ASN A 314 -13.76 -21.25 28.31
C ASN A 314 -13.31 -22.15 29.49
N THR A 315 -12.00 -22.35 29.70
CA THR A 315 -11.47 -23.22 30.75
C THR A 315 -11.65 -22.62 32.15
N LYS A 316 -11.47 -23.45 33.20
CA LYS A 316 -11.54 -23.00 34.60
C LYS A 316 -10.40 -22.07 34.99
N GLU A 317 -9.23 -22.24 34.38
CA GLU A 317 -8.03 -21.44 34.62
C GLU A 317 -7.98 -20.18 33.73
N GLY A 318 -8.80 -20.16 32.67
CA GLY A 318 -8.81 -19.14 31.64
C GLY A 318 -7.70 -19.34 30.61
N HIS A 319 -7.66 -18.43 29.63
CA HIS A 319 -6.55 -18.30 28.69
C HIS A 319 -6.14 -16.83 28.63
N TRP A 320 -4.84 -16.53 28.57
CA TRP A 320 -4.35 -15.15 28.61
C TRP A 320 -4.88 -14.31 27.42
N ALA A 321 -4.96 -14.93 26.23
CA ALA A 321 -5.53 -14.32 25.03
C ALA A 321 -7.07 -14.43 24.94
N ALA A 322 -7.77 -14.91 25.97
CA ALA A 322 -9.21 -15.21 25.89
C ALA A 322 -10.03 -14.01 25.44
N LYS A 323 -9.76 -12.81 25.99
CA LYS A 323 -10.47 -11.58 25.62
C LYS A 323 -10.29 -11.21 24.14
N MET A 324 -9.05 -11.23 23.66
CA MET A 324 -8.69 -10.92 22.27
C MET A 324 -9.36 -11.90 21.30
N ILE A 325 -9.30 -13.19 21.61
CA ILE A 325 -9.92 -14.26 20.81
C ILE A 325 -11.46 -14.14 20.82
N ASN A 326 -12.07 -13.88 21.97
CA ASN A 326 -13.52 -13.69 22.06
C ASN A 326 -13.98 -12.44 21.30
N LEU A 327 -13.27 -11.32 21.43
CA LEU A 327 -13.61 -10.05 20.78
C LEU A 327 -13.49 -10.12 19.25
N LEU A 328 -12.44 -10.78 18.73
CA LEU A 328 -12.32 -11.09 17.30
C LEU A 328 -13.48 -11.99 16.82
N ALA A 329 -13.88 -13.00 17.60
CA ALA A 329 -14.98 -13.89 17.24
C ALA A 329 -16.37 -13.23 17.34
N GLU A 330 -16.57 -12.27 18.25
CA GLU A 330 -17.80 -11.46 18.35
C GLU A 330 -17.98 -10.47 17.19
N ASN A 331 -16.94 -10.26 16.38
CA ASN A 331 -16.98 -9.45 15.16
C ASN A 331 -16.82 -10.31 13.88
N ASP A 332 -17.02 -11.63 13.98
CA ASP A 332 -16.89 -12.64 12.90
C ASP A 332 -15.49 -12.72 12.24
N LEU A 333 -14.46 -12.11 12.86
CA LEU A 333 -13.11 -11.98 12.28
C LEU A 333 -12.30 -13.28 12.35
N ILE A 334 -12.58 -14.16 13.32
CA ILE A 334 -11.92 -15.47 13.44
C ILE A 334 -12.92 -16.60 13.68
N SER A 335 -12.59 -17.78 13.15
CA SER A 335 -13.37 -19.01 13.32
C SER A 335 -12.58 -20.09 14.06
N GLY A 336 -13.34 -20.97 14.74
CA GLY A 336 -12.83 -22.20 15.34
C GLY A 336 -13.11 -23.43 14.47
N SER A 337 -12.69 -24.60 14.95
CA SER A 337 -12.98 -25.91 14.36
C SER A 337 -13.88 -26.73 15.28
N VAL A 338 -14.68 -27.65 14.75
CA VAL A 338 -15.46 -28.57 15.59
C VAL A 338 -14.56 -29.74 16.03
N ASN A 339 -14.55 -30.05 17.33
CA ASN A 339 -13.82 -31.19 17.89
C ASN A 339 -14.64 -32.50 17.81
N GLU A 340 -14.01 -33.62 18.20
CA GLU A 340 -14.65 -34.96 18.23
C GLU A 340 -15.89 -35.03 19.14
N GLN A 341 -16.08 -34.07 20.04
CA GLN A 341 -17.21 -33.96 20.97
C GLN A 341 -18.33 -33.04 20.45
N GLY A 342 -18.23 -32.55 19.21
CA GLY A 342 -19.20 -31.63 18.60
C GLY A 342 -19.12 -30.18 19.09
N GLN A 343 -18.04 -29.80 19.80
CA GLN A 343 -17.84 -28.46 20.33
C GLN A 343 -16.91 -27.63 19.43
N THR A 344 -17.21 -26.35 19.26
CA THR A 344 -16.30 -25.41 18.60
C THR A 344 -15.10 -25.11 19.50
N VAL A 345 -13.89 -25.26 18.98
CA VAL A 345 -12.60 -25.02 19.65
C VAL A 345 -11.68 -24.16 18.80
N PHE A 346 -10.92 -23.25 19.43
CA PHE A 346 -10.03 -22.33 18.74
C PHE A 346 -8.61 -22.89 18.54
N ARG A 347 -8.18 -23.82 19.38
CA ARG A 347 -6.81 -24.37 19.48
C ARG A 347 -5.75 -23.28 19.69
N PRO A 348 -5.81 -22.52 20.81
CA PRO A 348 -4.96 -21.34 21.03
C PRO A 348 -3.45 -21.63 21.00
N ASN A 349 -3.04 -22.81 21.48
CA ASN A 349 -1.64 -23.19 21.62
C ASN A 349 -1.05 -23.89 20.39
N ASP A 350 -1.88 -24.22 19.38
CA ASP A 350 -1.39 -24.82 18.14
C ASP A 350 -0.66 -23.76 17.30
N THR A 351 0.42 -24.15 16.63
CA THR A 351 1.16 -23.26 15.71
C THR A 351 0.32 -22.96 14.47
N ILE A 352 0.12 -21.69 14.15
CA ILE A 352 -0.72 -21.28 13.01
C ILE A 352 -0.02 -21.54 11.66
N SER A 353 -0.77 -22.03 10.68
CA SER A 353 -0.31 -22.17 9.29
C SER A 353 -0.47 -20.87 8.49
N ARG A 354 0.31 -20.72 7.42
CA ARG A 354 0.23 -19.56 6.51
C ARG A 354 -1.16 -19.38 5.89
N ALA A 355 -1.89 -20.47 5.60
CA ALA A 355 -3.28 -20.39 5.14
C ALA A 355 -4.25 -19.85 6.20
N GLU A 356 -4.19 -20.33 7.44
CA GLU A 356 -5.03 -19.83 8.54
C GLU A 356 -4.73 -18.36 8.84
N ALA A 357 -3.44 -17.98 8.85
CA ALA A 357 -3.00 -16.62 9.11
C ALA A 357 -3.50 -15.64 8.04
N ALA A 358 -3.47 -16.05 6.76
CA ALA A 358 -4.05 -15.27 5.68
C ALA A 358 -5.55 -15.08 5.84
N THR A 359 -6.31 -16.12 6.20
CA THR A 359 -7.77 -16.00 6.42
C THR A 359 -8.10 -15.03 7.55
N MET A 360 -7.39 -15.06 8.68
CA MET A 360 -7.65 -14.10 9.77
C MET A 360 -7.43 -12.64 9.34
N VAL A 361 -6.41 -12.37 8.52
CA VAL A 361 -6.14 -11.01 7.99
C VAL A 361 -7.16 -10.61 6.92
N GLY A 362 -7.54 -11.52 6.01
CA GLY A 362 -8.54 -11.24 4.99
C GLY A 362 -9.90 -10.85 5.59
N ASN A 363 -10.34 -11.58 6.63
CA ASN A 363 -11.56 -11.26 7.37
C ASN A 363 -11.48 -9.86 8.03
N ILE A 364 -10.33 -9.52 8.62
CA ILE A 364 -10.06 -8.23 9.26
C ILE A 364 -10.11 -7.05 8.28
N LEU A 365 -9.68 -7.28 7.05
CA LEU A 365 -9.75 -6.32 5.95
C LEU A 365 -11.13 -6.28 5.27
N GLY A 366 -12.07 -7.12 5.70
CA GLY A 366 -13.42 -7.21 5.16
C GLY A 366 -13.51 -7.94 3.81
N PHE A 367 -12.45 -8.63 3.38
CA PHE A 367 -12.43 -9.36 2.10
C PHE A 367 -13.30 -10.61 2.17
N SER A 368 -14.21 -10.72 1.20
CA SER A 368 -15.23 -11.76 1.10
C SER A 368 -14.89 -12.80 0.03
N GLN A 369 -15.82 -13.74 -0.21
CA GLN A 369 -15.76 -14.65 -1.35
C GLN A 369 -16.30 -14.02 -2.65
N GLU A 370 -16.95 -12.86 -2.58
CA GLU A 370 -17.44 -12.11 -3.74
C GLU A 370 -16.30 -11.27 -4.37
N ASP A 371 -15.30 -10.85 -3.58
CA ASP A 371 -14.13 -10.08 -4.02
C ASP A 371 -13.13 -10.88 -4.88
N ILE A 372 -13.38 -12.17 -5.17
CA ILE A 372 -12.39 -13.07 -5.80
C ILE A 372 -12.90 -13.87 -7.01
N THR A 373 -14.04 -13.51 -7.58
CA THR A 373 -14.67 -14.23 -8.70
C THR A 373 -13.79 -14.17 -9.97
N GLY A 374 -13.18 -15.31 -10.32
CA GLY A 374 -12.28 -15.46 -11.47
C GLY A 374 -10.79 -15.13 -11.21
N GLN A 375 -10.43 -14.71 -10.00
CA GLN A 375 -9.04 -14.37 -9.65
C GLN A 375 -8.10 -15.59 -9.61
N ASN A 376 -6.83 -15.35 -10.00
CA ASN A 376 -5.72 -16.31 -9.91
C ASN A 376 -4.48 -15.63 -9.31
N THR A 377 -3.50 -16.43 -8.87
CA THR A 377 -2.20 -15.96 -8.36
C THR A 377 -1.05 -16.71 -9.02
N SER A 378 0.12 -16.07 -9.07
CA SER A 378 1.39 -16.64 -9.55
C SER A 378 1.98 -17.74 -8.65
N PHE A 379 1.38 -18.03 -7.49
CA PHE A 379 1.85 -19.09 -6.60
C PHE A 379 1.71 -20.48 -7.24
N SER A 380 2.86 -21.12 -7.49
CA SER A 380 3.01 -22.41 -8.17
C SER A 380 2.42 -23.60 -7.40
N ASP A 381 1.98 -23.39 -6.15
CA ASP A 381 1.26 -24.34 -5.33
C ASP A 381 -0.15 -23.88 -4.91
N PHE A 382 -0.74 -22.87 -5.57
CA PHE A 382 -2.10 -22.38 -5.25
C PHE A 382 -3.18 -23.48 -5.32
N ALA A 383 -2.95 -24.54 -6.09
CA ALA A 383 -3.79 -25.73 -6.12
C ALA A 383 -3.86 -26.47 -4.75
N LYS A 384 -2.87 -26.30 -3.87
CA LYS A 384 -2.82 -26.86 -2.51
C LYS A 384 -3.51 -25.96 -1.46
N VAL A 385 -3.80 -24.69 -1.80
CA VAL A 385 -4.43 -23.74 -0.86
C VAL A 385 -5.87 -24.19 -0.62
N PRO A 386 -6.30 -24.41 0.65
CA PRO A 386 -7.67 -24.79 0.97
C PRO A 386 -8.69 -23.78 0.42
N SER A 387 -9.86 -24.24 0.00
CA SER A 387 -10.89 -23.38 -0.63
C SER A 387 -11.30 -22.19 0.24
N TRP A 388 -11.35 -22.35 1.56
CA TRP A 388 -11.63 -21.28 2.53
C TRP A 388 -10.50 -20.26 2.70
N ALA A 389 -9.26 -20.63 2.34
CA ALA A 389 -8.10 -19.73 2.40
C ALA A 389 -7.90 -18.95 1.09
N LYS A 390 -8.36 -19.50 -0.04
CA LYS A 390 -8.14 -18.91 -1.37
C LYS A 390 -8.53 -17.43 -1.48
N PRO A 391 -9.69 -16.95 -0.95
CA PRO A 391 -10.04 -15.54 -1.07
C PRO A 391 -8.97 -14.63 -0.47
N SER A 392 -8.64 -14.84 0.80
CA SER A 392 -7.69 -14.02 1.54
C SER A 392 -6.27 -14.13 0.97
N VAL A 393 -5.87 -15.31 0.49
CA VAL A 393 -4.54 -15.52 -0.12
C VAL A 393 -4.40 -14.80 -1.47
N LEU A 394 -5.46 -14.73 -2.27
CA LEU A 394 -5.46 -13.97 -3.53
C LEU A 394 -5.30 -12.48 -3.25
N VAL A 395 -6.17 -11.91 -2.41
CA VAL A 395 -6.20 -10.47 -2.16
C VAL A 395 -4.94 -10.00 -1.41
N MET A 396 -4.47 -10.74 -0.39
CA MET A 396 -3.22 -10.38 0.31
C MET A 396 -1.97 -10.47 -0.58
N ASN A 397 -2.00 -11.25 -1.66
CA ASN A 397 -0.95 -11.26 -2.68
C ASN A 397 -1.11 -10.08 -3.66
N GLN A 398 -2.34 -9.77 -4.10
CA GLN A 398 -2.65 -8.64 -4.99
C GLN A 398 -2.25 -7.29 -4.37
N TYR A 399 -2.51 -7.10 -3.07
CA TYR A 399 -2.13 -5.90 -2.31
C TYR A 399 -0.70 -5.96 -1.74
N GLY A 400 0.11 -6.98 -2.08
CA GLY A 400 1.53 -7.08 -1.67
C GLY A 400 1.80 -7.35 -0.18
N TYR A 401 0.75 -7.43 0.65
CA TYR A 401 0.82 -7.74 2.08
C TYR A 401 1.51 -9.08 2.36
N LEU A 402 1.30 -10.07 1.49
CA LEU A 402 1.92 -11.40 1.59
C LEU A 402 2.65 -11.74 0.29
N LYS A 403 3.99 -11.79 0.37
CA LYS A 403 4.86 -12.28 -0.71
C LYS A 403 5.14 -13.79 -0.53
N GLY A 404 5.30 -14.51 -1.64
CA GLY A 404 5.63 -15.94 -1.63
C GLY A 404 7.12 -16.23 -1.47
N VAL A 405 7.48 -17.48 -1.17
CA VAL A 405 8.87 -17.92 -1.14
C VAL A 405 9.35 -18.19 -2.57
N ASN A 406 10.39 -17.49 -3.02
CA ASN A 406 11.03 -17.77 -4.31
C ASN A 406 11.90 -19.03 -4.20
N ASN A 407 11.68 -19.98 -5.10
CA ASN A 407 12.50 -21.18 -5.27
C ASN A 407 12.77 -21.38 -6.76
N ASN A 408 14.01 -21.11 -7.18
CA ASN A 408 14.48 -21.20 -8.58
C ASN A 408 13.63 -20.38 -9.59
N GLY A 409 13.13 -19.21 -9.18
CA GLY A 409 12.32 -18.32 -10.03
C GLY A 409 10.82 -18.62 -10.03
N LEU A 410 10.38 -19.65 -9.29
CA LEU A 410 8.96 -19.91 -9.04
C LEU A 410 8.60 -19.48 -7.61
N TYR A 411 7.45 -18.83 -7.45
CA TYR A 411 6.94 -18.42 -6.15
C TYR A 411 5.99 -19.45 -5.57
N TYR A 412 6.12 -19.71 -4.26
CA TYR A 412 5.29 -20.67 -3.52
C TYR A 412 4.64 -19.99 -2.31
N PHE A 413 3.35 -20.29 -2.08
CA PHE A 413 2.62 -19.81 -0.91
C PHE A 413 2.93 -20.64 0.34
N ASN A 414 3.12 -21.95 0.17
CA ASN A 414 3.28 -22.95 1.23
C ASN A 414 2.14 -22.90 2.28
N PRO A 415 0.90 -23.30 1.93
CA PRO A 415 -0.27 -23.07 2.79
C PRO A 415 -0.24 -23.73 4.16
N PHE A 416 0.50 -24.84 4.29
CA PHE A 416 0.57 -25.64 5.52
C PHE A 416 1.87 -25.43 6.31
N ASP A 417 2.78 -24.58 5.81
CA ASP A 417 3.97 -24.19 6.57
C ASP A 417 3.55 -23.28 7.74
N LYS A 418 4.31 -23.38 8.85
CA LYS A 418 4.03 -22.63 10.08
C LYS A 418 4.49 -21.19 9.91
N LEU A 419 3.63 -20.24 10.28
CA LEU A 419 4.00 -18.83 10.28
C LEU A 419 4.96 -18.53 11.43
N SER A 420 6.11 -17.91 11.15
CA SER A 420 6.98 -17.34 12.18
C SER A 420 6.40 -16.05 12.78
N LYS A 421 6.86 -15.66 13.97
CA LYS A 421 6.49 -14.35 14.56
C LYS A 421 6.91 -13.18 13.66
N ALA A 422 8.09 -13.28 13.05
CA ALA A 422 8.60 -12.29 12.10
C ALA A 422 7.75 -12.14 10.82
N GLU A 423 7.24 -13.25 10.25
CA GLU A 423 6.27 -13.19 9.14
C GLU A 423 4.94 -12.57 9.59
N GLY A 424 4.45 -12.93 10.78
CA GLY A 424 3.21 -12.37 11.32
C GLY A 424 3.29 -10.86 11.56
N ALA A 425 4.41 -10.38 12.12
CA ALA A 425 4.70 -8.95 12.23
C ALA A 425 4.78 -8.28 10.85
N THR A 426 5.49 -8.88 9.90
CA THR A 426 5.66 -8.32 8.53
C THR A 426 4.35 -8.23 7.76
N ILE A 427 3.44 -9.20 7.90
CA ILE A 427 2.10 -9.14 7.29
C ILE A 427 1.30 -7.98 7.88
N LEU A 428 1.33 -7.79 9.22
CA LEU A 428 0.55 -6.72 9.84
C LEU A 428 1.13 -5.32 9.58
N ALA A 429 2.45 -5.17 9.60
CA ALA A 429 3.13 -3.93 9.24
C ALA A 429 2.67 -3.45 7.85
N LYS A 430 2.70 -4.35 6.86
CA LYS A 430 2.22 -4.06 5.49
C LYS A 430 0.74 -3.73 5.40
N VAL A 431 -0.10 -4.34 6.23
CA VAL A 431 -1.53 -4.03 6.34
C VAL A 431 -1.78 -2.63 6.93
N LEU A 432 -0.85 -2.10 7.72
CA LEU A 432 -0.85 -0.71 8.20
C LEU A 432 -0.23 0.28 7.19
N GLY A 433 0.34 -0.20 6.08
CA GLY A 433 1.10 0.63 5.13
C GLY A 433 2.57 0.81 5.52
N TYR A 434 3.16 -0.16 6.22
CA TYR A 434 4.57 -0.20 6.65
C TYR A 434 5.36 -1.39 6.09
#